data_AF-A0A564QBK9-F1
#
_entry.id   AF-A0A564QBK9-F1
#
_cell.length_a   1.000
_cell.length_b   1.000
_cell.length_c   1.000
_cell.angle_alpha   90.00
_cell.angle_beta   90.00
_cell.angle_gamma   90.00
#
_symmetry.space_group_name_H-M   'P 1'
#
loop_
_entity.id
_entity.type
_entity.pdbx_description
1 polymer ?
#
loop_
_entity_poly.entity_id
_entity_poly.type
_entity_poly.pdbx_seq_one_letter_code
_entity_poly.pdbx_strand_id
1 'polypeptide(L)' 'MPEGGVISGFGEGSIRDELEEVVQFERFGFVRIDSVGERIVACFGHK' A
#
# COMPACT_ATOMS: atom_id res chain seq x y z
N MET A 1 3.07 6.60 6.09
CA MET A 1 3.98 7.58 5.44
C MET A 1 5.29 7.62 6.20
N PRO A 2 6.39 8.11 5.59
CA PRO A 2 7.71 8.11 6.22
C PRO A 2 7.73 8.79 7.60
N GLU A 3 6.97 9.88 7.76
CA GLU A 3 6.83 10.62 9.03
C GLU A 3 5.70 10.08 9.93
N GLY A 4 5.26 8.83 9.73
CA GLY A 4 4.18 8.20 10.50
C GLY A 4 2.74 8.65 10.13
N GLY A 5 2.59 9.58 9.19
CA GLY A 5 1.26 9.99 8.70
C GLY A 5 0.48 8.85 8.00
N VAL A 6 -0.85 8.88 8.10
CA VAL A 6 -1.75 7.89 7.48
C VAL A 6 -2.59 8.56 6.40
N ILE A 7 -2.66 7.95 5.21
CA ILE A 7 -3.56 8.34 4.13
C ILE A 7 -4.51 7.16 3.89
N SER A 8 -5.81 7.44 3.85
CA SER A 8 -6.86 6.46 3.55
C SER A 8 -7.43 6.68 2.16
N GLY A 9 -7.80 5.59 1.48
CA GLY A 9 -8.43 5.63 0.16
C GLY A 9 -8.97 4.27 -0.26
N PHE A 10 -9.29 4.14 -1.55
CA PHE A 10 -9.70 2.89 -2.17
C PHE A 10 -8.65 2.44 -3.19
N GLY A 11 -8.53 1.14 -3.38
CA GLY A 11 -7.65 0.52 -4.36
C GLY A 11 -8.30 -0.72 -4.98
N GLU A 12 -7.64 -1.31 -5.96
CA GLU A 12 -8.13 -2.48 -6.66
C GLU A 12 -8.14 -3.74 -5.77
N GLY A 13 -9.03 -4.68 -6.08
CA GLY A 13 -9.14 -5.93 -5.33
C GLY A 13 -7.93 -6.84 -5.44
N SER A 14 -7.20 -6.77 -6.56
CA SER A 14 -5.98 -7.53 -6.85
C SER A 14 -4.84 -7.26 -5.87
N ILE A 15 -4.82 -6.09 -5.21
CA ILE A 15 -3.80 -5.75 -4.19
C ILE A 15 -3.78 -6.78 -3.05
N ARG A 16 -4.90 -7.50 -2.82
CA ARG A 16 -4.99 -8.55 -1.80
C ARG A 16 -4.06 -9.73 -2.04
N ASP A 17 -3.61 -9.94 -3.28
CA ASP A 17 -2.73 -11.04 -3.67
C ASP A 17 -1.24 -10.69 -3.51
N GLU A 18 -0.92 -9.44 -3.16
CA GLU A 18 0.44 -8.87 -3.14
C GLU A 18 1.00 -8.74 -1.71
N LEU A 19 0.54 -9.57 -0.76
CA LEU A 19 1.01 -9.54 0.63
C LEU A 19 2.54 -9.71 0.69
N GLU A 20 3.21 -8.85 1.45
CA GLU A 20 4.67 -8.75 1.61
C GLU A 20 5.44 -8.21 0.39
N GLU A 21 4.78 -8.02 -0.76
CA GLU A 21 5.40 -7.51 -1.99
C GLU A 21 5.48 -5.98 -2.02
N VAL A 22 6.40 -5.46 -2.85
CA VAL A 22 6.53 -4.04 -3.18
C VAL A 22 5.86 -3.77 -4.53
N VAL A 23 4.80 -2.96 -4.51
CA VAL A 23 4.00 -2.64 -5.69
C VAL A 23 3.98 -1.13 -5.96
N GLN A 24 3.72 -0.75 -7.20
CA GLN A 24 3.55 0.66 -7.58
C GLN A 24 2.08 1.05 -7.48
N PHE A 25 1.76 1.99 -6.59
CA PHE A 25 0.50 2.72 -6.67
C PHE A 25 0.68 3.85 -7.68
N GLU A 26 0.11 3.68 -8.88
CA GLU A 26 0.33 4.59 -10.00
C GLU A 26 0.10 6.06 -9.62
N ARG A 27 1.05 6.93 -10.01
CA ARG A 27 1.09 8.37 -9.71
C ARG A 27 1.19 8.74 -8.22
N PHE A 28 1.22 7.77 -7.31
CA PHE A 28 1.40 7.95 -5.88
C PHE A 28 2.83 7.61 -5.44
N GLY A 29 3.28 6.39 -5.74
CA GLY A 29 4.63 5.89 -5.42
C GLY A 29 4.65 4.39 -5.16
N PHE A 30 5.82 3.87 -4.80
CA PHE A 30 6.03 2.48 -4.43
C PHE A 30 5.71 2.24 -2.95
N VAL A 31 4.99 1.16 -2.69
CA VAL A 31 4.55 0.77 -1.34
C VAL A 31 4.81 -0.72 -1.12
N ARG A 32 5.09 -1.12 0.12
CA ARG A 32 5.04 -2.53 0.54
C ARG A 32 3.68 -2.85 1.13
N ILE A 33 3.06 -3.97 0.75
CA ILE A 33 1.81 -4.42 1.36
C ILE A 33 2.13 -5.19 2.65
N ASP A 34 1.82 -4.59 3.79
CA ASP A 34 2.14 -5.17 5.11
C ASP A 34 1.02 -6.06 5.66
N SER A 35 -0.23 -5.84 5.24
CA SER A 35 -1.37 -6.64 5.70
C SER A 35 -2.51 -6.65 4.69
N VAL A 36 -3.12 -7.82 4.54
CA VAL A 36 -4.35 -8.04 3.78
C VAL A 36 -5.42 -8.65 4.70
N GLY A 37 -6.56 -7.99 4.84
CA GLY A 37 -7.64 -8.39 5.74
C GLY A 37 -8.95 -7.66 5.43
N GLU A 38 -9.65 -7.16 6.45
CA GLU A 38 -10.79 -6.25 6.24
C GLU A 38 -10.35 -5.00 5.46
N ARG A 39 -9.17 -4.47 5.80
CA ARG A 39 -8.47 -3.40 5.08
C ARG A 39 -7.10 -3.87 4.63
N ILE A 40 -6.60 -3.21 3.59
CA ILE A 40 -5.21 -3.35 3.14
C ILE A 40 -4.39 -2.26 3.82
N VAL A 41 -3.26 -2.64 4.41
CA VAL A 41 -2.28 -1.71 4.98
C VAL A 41 -1.02 -1.78 4.14
N ALA A 42 -0.55 -0.61 3.71
CA ALA A 42 0.66 -0.49 2.91
C ALA A 42 1.58 0.59 3.48
N CYS A 43 2.88 0.30 3.51
CA CYS A 43 3.92 1.22 3.92
C CYS A 43 4.57 1.90 2.71
N PHE A 44 4.55 3.23 2.70
CA PHE A 44 5.13 4.02 1.62
C PHE A 44 6.66 3.97 1.65
N GLY A 45 7.26 3.64 0.51
CA GLY A 45 8.71 3.67 0.30
C GLY A 45 9.19 4.99 -0.28
N HIS A 46 8.94 5.20 -1.58
CA HIS A 46 9.37 6.37 -2.33
C HIS A 46 8.48 6.61 -3.56
N LYS A 47 8.67 7.73 -4.26
CA LYS A 47 7.95 8.08 -5.48
C LYS A 47 8.85 8.00 -6.70
#